data_AF-A0A1D2RA00-F1
#
_entry.id   AF-A0A1D2RA00-F1
#
_cell.length_a   1.000
_cell.length_b   1.000
_cell.length_c   1.000
_cell.angle_alpha   90.00
_cell.angle_beta   90.00
_cell.angle_gamma   90.00
#
_symmetry.space_group_name_H-M   'P 1'
#
loop_
_entity.id
_entity.type
_entity.pdbx_description
1 polymer ?
#
loop_
_entity_poly.entity_id
_entity_poly.type
_entity_poly.pdbx_seq_one_letter_code
_entity_poly.pdbx_strand_id
1 'polypeptide(L)'
;MIEMKNVKVVQTKLGASEYAEFKNLAKRFGLNIKDALRNAVELWMREKTHPEDDPLLRLKPVDYGDDRVSERVDEILYGLKK
;
A
#
# COMPACT_ATOMS: atom_id res chain seq x y z
N MET A 1 21.45 14.83 7.80
CA MET A 1 21.41 13.39 7.45
C MET A 1 20.54 12.71 8.50
N ILE A 2 19.40 12.13 8.11
CA ILE A 2 18.52 11.44 9.05
C ILE A 2 19.21 10.14 9.45
N GLU A 3 19.55 10.02 10.73
CA GLU A 3 20.16 8.83 11.30
C GLU A 3 19.11 7.71 11.30
N MET A 4 19.25 6.73 10.38
CA MET A 4 18.41 5.53 10.33
C MET A 4 18.75 4.60 11.51
N LYS A 5 18.40 5.03 12.72
CA LYS A 5 18.57 4.21 13.94
C LYS A 5 17.60 3.02 13.84
N ASN A 6 18.14 1.81 13.72
CA ASN A 6 17.47 0.49 13.63
C ASN A 6 17.21 -0.11 12.23
N VAL A 7 18.16 -0.02 11.30
CA VAL A 7 18.12 -0.88 10.08
C VAL A 7 18.40 -2.34 10.44
N LYS A 8 17.56 -3.27 9.97
CA LYS A 8 17.82 -4.71 10.00
C LYS A 8 18.14 -5.21 8.61
N VAL A 9 19.08 -6.15 8.50
CA VAL A 9 19.43 -6.82 7.24
C VAL A 9 18.74 -8.17 7.22
N VAL A 10 17.96 -8.43 6.17
CA VAL A 10 17.32 -9.72 5.93
C VAL A 10 18.04 -10.40 4.78
N GLN A 11 18.50 -11.62 5.01
CA GLN A 11 19.11 -12.48 4.00
C GLN A 11 18.28 -13.75 3.85
N THR A 12 17.99 -14.13 2.61
CA THR A 12 17.28 -15.37 2.29
C THR A 12 17.95 -16.04 1.10
N LYS A 13 17.65 -17.32 0.90
CA LYS A 13 18.10 -18.10 -0.26
C LYS A 13 16.95 -18.19 -1.25
N LEU A 14 17.22 -17.85 -2.51
CA LEU A 14 16.27 -18.01 -3.62
C LEU A 14 16.79 -19.10 -4.55
N GLY A 15 15.86 -19.80 -5.20
CA GLY A 15 16.22 -20.72 -6.28
C GLY A 15 16.89 -19.97 -7.44
N ALA A 16 17.73 -20.64 -8.22
CA ALA A 16 18.40 -20.01 -9.35
C ALA A 16 17.41 -19.44 -10.39
N SER A 17 16.33 -20.18 -10.70
CA SER A 17 15.26 -19.71 -11.60
C SER A 17 14.51 -18.52 -11.03
N GLU A 18 14.09 -18.63 -9.77
CA GLU A 18 13.37 -17.58 -9.03
C GLU A 18 14.17 -16.27 -9.00
N TYR A 19 15.47 -16.35 -8.70
CA TYR A 19 16.35 -15.19 -8.72
C TYR A 19 16.49 -14.59 -10.13
N ALA A 20 16.60 -15.41 -11.16
CA ALA A 20 16.72 -14.94 -12.55
C ALA A 20 15.44 -14.23 -13.01
N GLU A 21 14.28 -14.79 -12.70
CA GLU A 21 12.97 -14.18 -12.98
C GLU A 21 12.82 -12.85 -12.25
N PHE A 22 13.12 -12.82 -10.95
CA PHE A 22 13.06 -11.61 -10.15
C PHE A 22 14.00 -10.51 -10.68
N LYS A 23 15.22 -10.88 -11.05
CA LYS A 23 16.20 -9.96 -11.63
C LYS A 23 15.71 -9.36 -12.96
N ASN A 24 15.10 -10.19 -13.82
CA ASN A 24 14.53 -9.73 -15.08
C ASN A 24 13.38 -8.77 -14.85
N LEU A 25 12.53 -9.05 -13.87
CA LEU A 25 11.42 -8.16 -13.48
C LEU A 25 11.96 -6.82 -12.97
N ALA A 26 12.91 -6.83 -12.04
CA ALA A 26 13.56 -5.62 -11.53
C ALA A 26 14.12 -4.74 -12.66
N LYS A 27 14.79 -5.38 -13.65
CA LYS A 27 15.33 -4.69 -14.82
C LYS A 27 14.23 -4.04 -15.67
N ARG A 28 13.08 -4.70 -15.88
CA ARG A 28 11.94 -4.14 -16.64
C ARG A 28 11.40 -2.86 -15.98
N PHE A 29 11.45 -2.77 -14.66
CA PHE A 29 11.04 -1.59 -13.90
C PHE A 29 12.17 -0.58 -13.66
N GLY A 30 13.36 -0.79 -14.24
CA GLY A 30 14.51 0.12 -14.05
C GLY A 30 15.08 0.12 -12.62
N LEU A 31 14.81 -0.94 -11.84
CA LEU A 31 15.22 -1.06 -10.45
C LEU A 31 16.46 -1.95 -10.31
N ASN A 32 17.32 -1.64 -9.35
CA ASN A 32 18.30 -2.60 -8.87
C ASN A 32 17.63 -3.65 -7.97
N ILE A 33 18.31 -4.77 -7.74
CA ILE A 33 17.77 -5.91 -6.99
C ILE A 33 17.38 -5.54 -5.56
N LYS A 34 18.12 -4.63 -4.90
CA LYS A 34 17.85 -4.23 -3.51
C LYS A 34 16.57 -3.40 -3.42
N ASP A 35 16.38 -2.46 -4.33
CA ASP A 35 15.19 -1.61 -4.35
C ASP A 35 13.96 -2.41 -4.77
N ALA A 36 14.10 -3.32 -5.74
CA ALA A 36 13.03 -4.26 -6.09
C ALA A 36 12.63 -5.13 -4.90
N LEU A 37 13.60 -5.65 -4.12
CA LEU A 37 13.32 -6.45 -2.91
C LEU A 37 12.62 -5.61 -1.84
N ARG A 38 13.04 -4.36 -1.65
CA ARG A 38 12.37 -3.44 -0.71
C ARG A 38 10.91 -3.22 -1.11
N ASN A 39 10.66 -2.94 -2.39
CA ASN A 39 9.29 -2.78 -2.90
C ASN A 39 8.46 -4.06 -2.73
N ALA A 40 9.04 -5.23 -2.98
CA ALA A 40 8.34 -6.51 -2.79
C ALA A 40 7.96 -6.74 -1.32
N VAL A 41 8.84 -6.40 -0.38
CA VAL A 41 8.54 -6.48 1.06
C VAL A 41 7.43 -5.50 1.45
N GLU A 42 7.45 -4.27 0.94
CA GLU A 42 6.40 -3.28 1.20
C GLU A 42 5.04 -3.72 0.63
N LEU A 43 5.01 -4.23 -0.60
CA LEU A 43 3.81 -4.78 -1.23
C LEU A 43 3.26 -5.95 -0.43
N TRP A 44 4.12 -6.89 -0.04
CA TRP A 44 3.72 -8.01 0.79
C TRP A 44 3.10 -7.56 2.12
N MET A 45 3.71 -6.60 2.81
CA MET A 45 3.14 -6.06 4.05
C MET A 45 1.79 -5.42 3.82
N ARG A 46 1.63 -4.60 2.76
CA ARG A 46 0.34 -3.97 2.43
C ARG A 46 -0.75 -4.99 2.13
N GLU A 47 -0.45 -6.00 1.31
CA GLU A 47 -1.42 -7.03 0.92
C GLU A 47 -1.80 -7.98 2.06
N LYS A 48 -0.87 -8.23 3.01
CA LYS A 48 -1.10 -9.14 4.14
C LYS A 48 -1.56 -8.44 5.41
N THR A 49 -1.58 -7.11 5.43
CA THR A 49 -2.22 -6.36 6.51
C THR A 49 -3.73 -6.62 6.43
N HIS A 50 -4.30 -7.16 7.49
CA HIS A 50 -5.73 -7.42 7.51
C HIS A 50 -6.50 -6.09 7.49
N PRO A 51 -7.70 -6.04 6.89
CA PRO A 51 -8.55 -4.84 6.93
C PRO A 51 -8.80 -4.35 8.35
N GLU A 52 -8.91 -5.30 9.29
CA GLU A 52 -9.05 -5.06 10.72
C GLU A 52 -7.85 -4.33 11.33
N ASP A 53 -6.71 -4.26 10.65
CA ASP A 53 -5.49 -3.57 11.08
C ASP A 53 -5.26 -2.25 10.34
N ASP A 54 -6.07 -1.95 9.32
CA ASP A 54 -6.01 -0.69 8.58
C ASP A 54 -6.86 0.40 9.27
N PRO A 55 -6.26 1.50 9.75
CA PRO A 55 -7.01 2.58 10.39
C PRO A 55 -8.09 3.22 9.52
N LEU A 56 -7.95 3.22 8.19
CA LEU A 56 -8.97 3.74 7.27
C LEU A 56 -10.19 2.83 7.20
N LEU A 57 -10.02 1.51 7.38
CA LEU A 57 -11.09 0.52 7.28
C LEU A 57 -11.76 0.22 8.63
N ARG A 58 -11.17 0.68 9.75
CA ARG A 58 -11.78 0.65 11.09
C ARG A 58 -12.83 1.74 11.33
N LEU A 59 -12.99 2.67 10.40
CA LEU A 59 -13.96 3.75 10.54
C LEU A 59 -15.37 3.15 10.47
N LYS A 60 -16.13 3.30 11.56
CA LYS A 60 -17.56 2.98 11.53
C LYS A 60 -18.24 3.93 10.54
N PRO A 61 -19.07 3.42 9.62
CA PRO A 61 -19.83 4.28 8.75
C PRO A 61 -20.72 5.20 9.60
N VAL A 62 -20.72 6.48 9.28
CA VAL A 62 -21.64 7.44 9.87
C VAL A 62 -22.98 7.27 9.16
N ASP A 63 -24.01 6.93 9.92
CA ASP A 63 -25.38 6.92 9.41
C ASP A 63 -25.91 8.36 9.37
N TYR A 64 -26.21 8.83 8.18
CA TYR A 64 -26.78 10.16 7.94
C TYR A 64 -28.32 10.16 7.93
N GLY A 65 -28.95 8.99 8.06
CA GLY A 65 -30.41 8.84 8.05
C GLY A 65 -31.07 9.06 6.68
N ASP A 66 -30.29 9.09 5.60
CA ASP A 66 -30.75 9.26 4.22
C ASP A 66 -29.94 8.30 3.31
N ASP A 67 -30.63 7.32 2.73
CA ASP A 67 -30.05 6.29 1.84
C ASP A 67 -29.43 6.89 0.57
N ARG A 68 -29.76 8.14 0.23
CA ARG A 68 -29.24 8.84 -0.96
C ARG A 68 -28.25 9.94 -0.61
N VAL A 69 -27.80 10.02 0.64
CA VAL A 69 -26.83 11.03 1.09
C VAL A 69 -25.55 11.01 0.24
N SER A 70 -25.13 9.83 -0.22
CA SER A 70 -23.93 9.66 -1.05
C SER A 70 -24.04 10.37 -2.41
N GLU A 71 -25.24 10.49 -2.97
CA GLU A 71 -25.50 11.17 -4.24
C GLU A 71 -25.43 12.70 -4.10
N ARG A 72 -25.50 13.21 -2.87
CA ARG A 72 -25.61 14.64 -2.56
C ARG A 72 -24.40 15.17 -1.78
N VAL A 73 -23.33 14.39 -1.67
CA VAL A 73 -22.12 14.74 -0.92
C VAL A 73 -21.57 16.10 -1.36
N ASP A 74 -21.55 16.37 -2.66
CA ASP A 74 -21.06 17.64 -3.20
C ASP A 74 -21.93 18.83 -2.79
N GLU A 75 -23.26 18.66 -2.77
CA GLU A 75 -24.20 19.69 -2.29
C GLU A 75 -24.01 19.96 -0.80
N ILE A 76 -23.80 18.90 0.00
CA ILE A 76 -23.65 18.98 1.46
C ILE A 76 -22.33 19.61 1.86
N LEU A 77 -21.22 19.21 1.23
CA LEU A 77 -19.87 19.66 1.60
C LEU A 77 -19.50 21.00 0.98
N TYR A 78 -19.89 21.22 -0.28
CA TYR A 78 -19.45 22.39 -1.05
C TYR A 78 -20.57 23.41 -1.30
N GLY A 79 -21.81 23.11 -0.91
CA GLY A 79 -22.92 24.05 -0.99
C GLY A 79 -23.22 24.50 -2.42
N LEU A 80 -22.95 23.66 -3.42
CA LEU A 80 -23.16 24.00 -4.83
C LEU A 80 -24.65 24.24 -5.11
N LYS A 81 -25.06 25.51 -4.98
CA LYS A 81 -26.27 26.03 -5.63
C LYS A 81 -25.99 26.06 -7.13
N LYS A 82 -26.66 25.21 -7.88
CA LYS A 82 -26.92 25.48 -9.30
C LYS A 82 -27.81 26.72 -9.44
#